data_AF-A0A536SB92-F1
#
_entry.id   AF-A0A536SB92-F1
#
_cell.length_a   1.000
_cell.length_b   1.000
_cell.length_c   1.000
_cell.angle_alpha   90.00
_cell.angle_beta   90.00
_cell.angle_gamma   90.00
#
_symmetry.space_group_name_H-M   'P 1'
#
loop_
_entity.id
_entity.type
_entity.pdbx_description
1 polymer ?
#
loop_
_entity_poly.entity_id
_entity_poly.type
_entity_poly.pdbx_seq_one_letter_code
_entity_poly.pdbx_strand_id
1 'polypeptide(L)'
;MAWGESKAWMRGSAHQKLYQSLLENAIAAPARNAKRRKILHPEDMPWELSRQGLLKHLLNEQMNTRMETVDAYMQIIPPGSRSG
;
A
#
# COMPACT_ATOMS: atom_id res chain seq x y z
N MET A 1 -21.81 -30.22 -31.50
CA MET A 1 -21.27 -28.89 -31.17
C MET A 1 -19.80 -29.05 -30.79
N ALA A 2 -18.79 -29.09 -31.66
CA ALA A 2 -18.49 -28.40 -32.92
C ALA A 2 -17.99 -26.95 -32.75
N TRP A 3 -16.93 -26.73 -31.96
CA TRP A 3 -15.98 -25.62 -32.14
C TRP A 3 -14.60 -26.10 -31.64
N GLY A 4 -13.59 -26.20 -32.52
CA GLY A 4 -12.22 -26.59 -32.12
C GLY A 4 -11.59 -25.62 -31.12
N GLU A 5 -12.02 -24.35 -31.16
CA GLU A 5 -11.62 -23.31 -30.23
C GLU A 5 -12.05 -23.59 -28.79
N SER A 6 -13.18 -24.28 -28.54
CA SER A 6 -13.60 -24.59 -27.17
C SER A 6 -12.63 -25.56 -26.49
N LYS A 7 -12.05 -26.51 -27.24
CA LYS A 7 -10.99 -27.40 -26.74
C LYS A 7 -9.68 -26.67 -26.47
N ALA A 8 -9.41 -25.55 -27.14
CA ALA A 8 -8.25 -24.71 -26.87
C ALA A 8 -8.47 -23.83 -25.63
N TRP A 9 -9.67 -23.26 -25.51
CA TRP A 9 -10.10 -22.43 -24.37
C TRP A 9 -10.19 -23.20 -23.05
N MET A 10 -10.61 -24.46 -23.08
CA MET A 10 -10.73 -25.29 -21.88
C MET A 10 -9.39 -25.92 -21.42
N ARG A 11 -8.25 -25.59 -22.06
CA ARG A 11 -6.93 -26.09 -21.62
C ARG A 11 -6.51 -25.35 -20.35
N GLY A 12 -5.89 -26.09 -19.44
CA GLY A 12 -5.40 -25.57 -18.16
C GLY A 12 -6.25 -26.07 -17.00
N SER A 13 -5.58 -26.45 -15.91
CA SER A 13 -6.19 -26.95 -14.67
C SER A 13 -5.95 -26.02 -13.49
N ALA A 14 -5.51 -24.79 -13.76
CA ALA A 14 -5.21 -23.81 -12.73
C ALA A 14 -6.51 -23.36 -12.06
N HIS A 15 -6.72 -23.83 -10.84
CA HIS A 15 -7.80 -23.37 -9.98
C HIS A 15 -7.24 -22.41 -8.95
N GLN A 16 -7.76 -21.18 -8.93
CA GLN A 16 -7.34 -20.15 -7.99
C GLN A 16 -8.57 -19.58 -7.28
N LYS A 17 -8.41 -19.28 -6.00
CA LYS A 17 -9.47 -18.73 -5.15
C LYS A 17 -9.58 -17.20 -5.26
N LEU A 18 -9.47 -16.64 -6.46
CA LEU A 18 -9.31 -15.19 -6.65
C LEU A 18 -10.41 -14.37 -5.95
N TYR A 19 -11.69 -14.65 -6.25
CA TYR A 19 -12.81 -13.94 -5.63
C TYR A 19 -13.06 -14.33 -4.18
N GLN A 20 -12.85 -15.60 -3.84
CA GLN A 20 -13.01 -16.07 -2.46
C GLN A 20 -11.99 -15.38 -1.54
N SER A 21 -10.74 -15.26 -1.97
CA SER A 21 -9.71 -14.53 -1.24
C SER A 21 -10.01 -13.03 -1.14
N LEU A 22 -10.55 -12.40 -2.20
CA LEU A 22 -11.02 -11.02 -2.13
C LEU A 22 -12.14 -10.83 -1.10
N LEU A 23 -13.10 -11.76 -1.06
CA LEU A 23 -14.21 -11.74 -0.09
C LEU A 23 -13.71 -11.93 1.35
N GLU A 24 -12.86 -12.93 1.59
CA GLU A 24 -12.26 -13.17 2.92
C GLU A 24 -11.45 -11.95 3.39
N ASN A 25 -10.66 -11.34 2.49
CA ASN A 25 -9.91 -10.13 2.78
C ASN A 25 -10.82 -8.95 3.12
N ALA A 26 -11.95 -8.79 2.42
CA ALA A 26 -12.94 -7.76 2.68
C ALA A 26 -13.65 -7.96 4.03
N ILE A 27 -14.00 -9.21 4.37
CA ILE A 27 -14.60 -9.56 5.67
C ILE A 27 -13.63 -9.25 6.82
N ALA A 28 -12.34 -9.55 6.65
CA ALA A 28 -11.33 -9.30 7.68
C ALA A 28 -10.87 -7.83 7.75
N ALA A 29 -11.11 -7.02 6.72
CA ALA A 29 -10.60 -5.66 6.61
C ALA A 29 -11.04 -4.74 7.76
N PRO A 30 -12.30 -4.71 8.23
CA PRO A 30 -12.71 -3.86 9.36
C PRO A 30 -11.91 -4.14 10.64
N ALA A 31 -11.77 -5.42 11.01
CA ALA A 31 -11.04 -5.83 12.21
C ALA A 31 -9.53 -5.56 12.09
N ARG A 32 -8.93 -5.81 10.93
CA ARG A 32 -7.53 -5.47 10.64
C ARG A 32 -7.31 -3.97 10.73
N ASN A 33 -8.16 -3.20 10.07
CA ASN A 33 -7.96 -1.77 9.94
C ASN A 33 -8.33 -1.00 11.22
N ALA A 34 -9.15 -1.56 12.10
CA ALA A 34 -9.42 -1.00 13.43
C ALA A 34 -8.16 -0.93 14.31
N LYS A 35 -7.16 -1.79 14.07
CA LYS A 35 -5.89 -1.81 14.80
C LYS A 35 -4.89 -0.75 14.32
N ARG A 36 -5.18 -0.06 13.22
CA ARG A 36 -4.27 0.91 12.62
C ARG A 36 -4.54 2.32 13.11
N ARG A 37 -3.48 3.12 13.23
CA ARG A 37 -3.58 4.51 13.70
C ARG A 37 -4.31 5.39 12.69
N LYS A 38 -5.23 6.21 13.21
CA LYS A 38 -5.98 7.24 12.44
C LYS A 38 -5.40 8.63 12.64
N ILE A 39 -4.88 8.89 13.82
CA ILE A 39 -4.27 10.16 14.22
C ILE A 39 -2.81 9.83 14.47
N LEU A 40 -1.93 10.68 13.94
CA LEU A 40 -0.50 10.65 14.21
C LEU A 40 -0.11 11.96 14.85
N HIS A 41 0.71 11.87 15.89
CA HIS A 41 1.31 13.04 16.52
C HIS A 41 2.73 13.27 15.96
N PRO A 42 3.28 14.48 16.09
CA PRO A 42 4.62 14.80 15.58
C PRO A 42 5.75 13.87 16.06
N GLU A 43 5.58 13.24 17.21
CA GLU A 43 6.47 12.24 17.81
C GLU A 43 6.40 10.86 17.12
N ASP A 44 5.27 10.51 16.49
CA ASP A 44 5.10 9.27 15.74
C ASP A 44 5.70 9.36 14.32
N MET A 45 5.99 10.57 13.85
CA MET A 45 6.46 10.89 12.51
C MET A 45 7.99 10.75 12.42
N PRO A 46 8.50 9.68 11.77
CA PRO A 46 9.93 9.41 11.77
C PRO A 46 10.68 10.42 10.90
N TRP A 47 11.88 10.76 11.37
CA TRP A 47 12.87 11.47 10.57
C TRP A 47 13.69 10.47 9.77
N GLU A 48 13.95 10.79 8.52
CA GLU A 48 14.87 10.05 7.66
C GLU A 48 15.91 11.00 7.07
N LEU A 49 17.18 10.62 7.20
CA LEU A 49 18.26 11.26 6.44
C LEU A 49 18.43 10.49 5.12
N SER A 50 17.72 10.93 4.09
CA SER A 50 17.78 10.32 2.76
C SER A 50 18.83 11.00 1.88
N ARG A 51 19.12 10.41 0.71
CA ARG A 51 20.01 11.02 -0.28
C ARG A 51 19.51 12.37 -0.81
N GLN A 52 18.21 12.63 -0.71
CA GLN A 52 17.56 13.87 -1.16
C GLN A 52 17.49 14.93 -0.04
N GLY A 53 17.92 14.59 1.18
CA GLY A 53 17.95 15.50 2.32
C GLY A 53 17.21 14.95 3.54
N LEU A 54 16.90 15.85 4.47
CA LEU A 54 16.20 15.51 5.71
C LEU A 54 14.69 15.49 5.45
N LEU A 55 14.08 14.33 5.64
CA LEU A 55 12.65 14.09 5.47
C LEU A 55 11.99 13.83 6.81
N LYS A 56 10.80 14.42 7.02
CA LYS A 56 9.87 14.03 8.09
C LYS A 56 8.67 13.35 7.49
N HIS A 57 8.52 12.06 7.75
CA HIS A 57 7.41 11.26 7.23
C HIS A 57 6.14 11.55 8.02
N LEU A 58 5.17 12.20 7.38
CA LEU A 58 3.84 12.43 7.92
C LEU A 58 3.01 11.15 7.84
N LEU A 59 3.12 10.44 6.72
CA LEU A 59 2.51 9.15 6.44
C LEU A 59 3.47 8.36 5.57
N ASN A 60 3.71 7.11 5.93
CA ASN A 60 4.47 6.16 5.14
C ASN A 60 3.85 4.77 5.28
N GLU A 61 3.99 3.92 4.26
CA GLU A 61 3.39 2.57 4.24
C GLU A 61 3.82 1.71 5.46
N GLN A 62 5.01 1.96 6.00
CA GLN A 62 5.57 1.23 7.14
C GLN A 62 5.04 1.74 8.50
N MET A 63 4.34 2.88 8.54
CA MET A 63 3.85 3.50 9.78
C MET A 63 2.55 2.87 10.33
N ASN A 64 2.07 1.76 9.75
CA ASN A 64 0.84 1.05 10.13
C ASN A 64 -0.37 1.99 10.33
N THR A 65 -0.52 2.93 9.40
CA THR A 65 -1.60 3.92 9.36
C THR A 65 -2.79 3.41 8.59
N ARG A 66 -3.94 4.08 8.76
CA ARG A 66 -5.13 3.79 7.95
C ARG A 66 -4.99 4.14 6.47
N MET A 67 -4.06 5.01 6.13
CA MET A 67 -3.69 5.33 4.75
C MET A 67 -2.63 4.33 4.27
N GLU A 68 -2.91 3.62 3.16
CA GLU A 68 -2.01 2.58 2.61
C GLU A 68 -1.39 2.99 1.26
N THR A 69 -2.01 3.91 0.53
CA THR A 69 -1.66 4.19 -0.89
C THR A 69 -1.00 5.54 -1.10
N VAL A 70 -0.75 6.29 -0.02
CA VAL A 70 -0.19 7.64 -0.07
C VAL A 70 1.00 7.69 0.88
N ASP A 71 2.12 8.13 0.35
CA ASP A 71 3.30 8.51 1.11
C ASP A 71 3.34 10.04 1.15
N ALA A 72 3.50 10.61 2.33
CA ALA A 72 3.50 12.06 2.53
C ALA A 72 4.61 12.43 3.51
N TYR A 73 5.46 13.37 3.10
CA TYR A 73 6.59 13.82 3.89
C TYR A 73 6.78 15.34 3.77
N MET A 74 7.46 15.91 4.76
CA MET A 74 8.02 17.24 4.68
C MET A 74 9.52 17.12 4.39
N GLN A 75 9.99 17.73 3.31
CA GLN A 75 11.42 17.84 3.01
C GLN A 75 11.94 19.18 3.53
N ILE A 76 12.97 19.13 4.38
CA ILE A 76 13.65 20.34 4.84
C ILE A 76 14.77 20.66 3.86
N ILE A 77 14.63 21.78 3.17
CA ILE A 77 15.59 22.25 2.15
C ILE A 77 16.32 23.47 2.72
N PRO A 78 17.65 23.40 2.90
CA PRO A 78 18.44 24.56 3.30
C PRO A 78 18.37 25.70 2.27
N PRO A 79 18.58 26.97 2.67
CA PRO A 79 18.68 28.08 1.74
C PRO A 79 19.71 27.80 0.63
N GLY A 80 19.32 28.03 -0.63
CA GLY A 80 20.18 27.80 -1.81
C GLY A 80 20.28 26.34 -2.27
N SER A 81 19.67 25.38 -1.57
CA SER A 81 19.56 23.98 -2.02
C SER A 81 18.36 23.75 -2.95
N ARG A 82 18.17 22.51 -3.43
CA ARG A 82 17.11 22.11 -4.36
C ARG A 82 16.46 20.80 -3.91
N SER A 83 15.18 20.62 -4.24
CA SER A 83 14.45 19.36 -4.06
C SER A 83 14.82 18.38 -5.17
N GLY A 84 15.97 17.72 -5.04
CA GLY A 84 16.46 16.75 -6.05
C GLY A 84 17.13 17.38 -7.26
#